data_AF-A0A7S3AE68-F1
#
_entry.id   AF-A0A7S3AE68-F1
#
_cell.length_a   1.000
_cell.length_b   1.000
_cell.length_c   1.000
_cell.angle_alpha   90.00
_cell.angle_beta   90.00
_cell.angle_gamma   90.00
#
_symmetry.space_group_name_H-M   'P 1'
#
loop_
_entity.id
_entity.type
_entity.pdbx_description
1 polymer ?
#
loop_
_entity_poly.entity_id
_entity_poly.type
_entity_poly.pdbx_seq_one_letter_code
_entity_poly.pdbx_strand_id
1 'polypeptide(L)'
;FTDNHSMVNDAIALWRKQVPAYLYISSDGPSPKRPPAQRDLPSTSPVCGPTCDDAQIEHFWHGNKQFTGHDGITQETCRDLGHTNMLFAALVNFAETAFHQGVDLYAEMRDRIIAGAEFQSSMMHDEADAFRRYDSWPNWPQWLCEGHPQGEYGDRPVNGSTYEMVHHHYVHRLNLSLPNVTALLPQIRPTSCFDQQCWETLTHGDPL
;
A
#
# COMPACT_ATOMS: atom_id res chain seq x y z
N PHE A 1 -14.71 6.93 25.08
CA PHE A 1 -14.52 5.69 24.30
C PHE A 1 -15.68 4.76 24.57
N THR A 2 -16.26 4.13 23.54
CA THR A 2 -17.54 3.40 23.60
C THR A 2 -17.41 1.89 23.84
N ASP A 3 -16.17 1.37 23.95
CA ASP A 3 -15.83 -0.06 24.14
C ASP A 3 -16.64 -1.03 23.25
N ASN A 4 -16.90 -0.61 22.02
CA ASN A 4 -17.73 -1.36 21.09
C ASN A 4 -16.91 -2.41 20.35
N HIS A 5 -16.74 -3.57 20.98
CA HIS A 5 -16.01 -4.70 20.40
C HIS A 5 -16.62 -5.22 19.09
N SER A 6 -17.94 -5.12 18.88
CA SER A 6 -18.57 -5.55 17.62
C SER A 6 -18.07 -4.72 16.46
N MET A 7 -18.01 -3.40 16.62
CA MET A 7 -17.53 -2.50 15.57
C MET A 7 -16.05 -2.73 15.25
N VAL A 8 -15.22 -3.00 16.26
CA VAL A 8 -13.80 -3.36 16.07
C VAL A 8 -13.66 -4.67 15.30
N ASN A 9 -14.44 -5.70 15.67
CA ASN A 9 -14.43 -6.99 14.99
C ASN A 9 -14.88 -6.86 13.53
N ASP A 10 -15.91 -6.07 13.25
CA ASP A 10 -16.39 -5.80 11.89
C ASP A 10 -15.32 -5.08 11.05
N ALA A 11 -14.62 -4.11 11.64
CA ALA A 11 -13.52 -3.39 10.98
C ALA A 11 -12.34 -4.33 10.67
N ILE A 12 -11.93 -5.19 11.61
CA ILE A 12 -10.89 -6.20 11.40
C ILE A 12 -11.31 -7.18 10.30
N ALA A 13 -12.57 -7.64 10.31
CA ALA A 13 -13.10 -8.54 9.30
C ALA A 13 -13.13 -7.90 7.91
N LEU A 14 -13.41 -6.60 7.82
CA LEU A 14 -13.33 -5.83 6.58
C LEU A 14 -11.88 -5.69 6.11
N TRP A 15 -10.96 -5.30 6.99
CA TRP A 15 -9.54 -5.16 6.67
C TRP A 15 -8.95 -6.45 6.09
N ARG A 16 -9.23 -7.61 6.71
CA ARG A 16 -8.78 -8.93 6.22
C ARG A 16 -9.27 -9.26 4.81
N LYS A 17 -10.42 -8.72 4.39
CA LYS A 17 -10.93 -8.89 3.02
C LYS A 17 -10.38 -7.84 2.06
N GLN A 18 -10.10 -6.63 2.54
CA GLN A 18 -9.57 -5.55 1.72
C GLN A 18 -8.09 -5.76 1.40
N VAL A 19 -7.24 -6.15 2.35
CA VAL A 19 -5.79 -6.25 2.06
C VAL A 19 -5.50 -7.13 0.82
N PRO A 20 -6.07 -8.35 0.69
CA PRO A 20 -5.84 -9.17 -0.50
C PRO A 20 -6.44 -8.64 -1.79
N ALA A 21 -7.40 -7.73 -1.71
CA ALA A 21 -8.05 -7.10 -2.86
C ALA A 21 -7.36 -5.82 -3.33
N TYR A 22 -6.46 -5.27 -2.52
CA TYR A 22 -5.78 -4.00 -2.77
C TYR A 22 -4.25 -4.12 -2.82
N LEU A 23 -3.69 -5.25 -2.39
CA LEU A 23 -2.26 -5.53 -2.41
C LEU A 23 -2.05 -6.97 -2.85
N TYR A 24 -1.54 -7.19 -4.06
CA TYR A 24 -1.44 -8.50 -4.68
C TYR A 24 -0.14 -9.22 -4.30
N ILE A 25 -0.24 -10.54 -4.14
CA ILE A 25 0.89 -11.47 -4.14
C ILE A 25 0.52 -12.72 -4.94
N SER A 26 1.52 -13.44 -5.45
CA SER A 26 1.35 -14.58 -6.36
C SER A 26 0.56 -15.75 -5.77
N SER A 27 0.48 -15.86 -4.44
CA SER A 27 -0.38 -16.84 -3.78
C SER A 27 -1.89 -16.60 -3.99
N ASP A 28 -2.27 -15.42 -4.50
CA ASP A 28 -3.66 -15.14 -4.88
C ASP A 28 -4.10 -15.85 -6.16
N GLY A 29 -3.14 -16.31 -6.98
CA GLY A 29 -3.39 -16.85 -8.32
C GLY A 29 -3.12 -15.82 -9.42
N PRO A 30 -3.69 -15.98 -10.63
CA PRO A 30 -3.35 -15.15 -11.78
C PRO A 30 -3.90 -13.72 -11.74
N SER A 31 -4.78 -13.41 -10.78
CA SER A 31 -5.48 -12.14 -10.65
C SER A 31 -5.69 -11.81 -9.16
N PRO A 32 -5.73 -10.52 -8.78
CA PRO A 32 -6.03 -10.11 -7.41
C PRO A 32 -7.38 -10.61 -6.89
N LYS A 33 -7.53 -10.67 -5.57
CA LYS A 33 -8.83 -11.00 -4.98
C LYS A 33 -9.82 -9.87 -5.26
N ARG A 34 -11.08 -10.24 -5.47
CA ARG A 34 -12.16 -9.27 -5.62
C ARG A 34 -12.42 -8.57 -4.28
N PRO A 35 -12.60 -7.24 -4.26
CA PRO A 35 -12.88 -6.50 -3.05
C PRO A 35 -14.24 -6.91 -2.44
N PRO A 36 -14.41 -6.74 -1.12
CA PRO A 36 -15.72 -6.88 -0.49
C PRO A 36 -16.70 -5.84 -1.06
N ALA A 37 -18.00 -6.03 -0.79
CA ALA A 37 -19.00 -5.04 -1.17
C ALA A 37 -18.66 -3.69 -0.54
N GLN A 38 -18.44 -2.67 -1.36
CA GLN A 38 -18.23 -1.31 -0.89
C GLN A 38 -19.59 -0.70 -0.57
N ARG A 39 -19.69 -0.07 0.61
CA ARG A 39 -20.94 0.53 1.09
C ARG A 39 -21.13 1.89 0.41
N ASP A 40 -22.30 2.09 -0.20
CA ASP A 40 -22.79 3.38 -0.72
C ASP A 40 -21.90 4.12 -1.74
N LEU A 41 -21.51 3.47 -2.85
CA LEU A 41 -20.89 4.20 -3.95
C LEU A 41 -21.52 3.87 -5.32
N PRO A 42 -22.79 4.26 -5.56
CA PRO A 42 -23.33 4.30 -6.92
C PRO A 42 -22.58 5.29 -7.84
N SER A 43 -21.62 6.07 -7.32
CA SER A 43 -20.93 7.15 -8.03
C SER A 43 -19.39 7.18 -7.91
N THR A 44 -18.72 6.18 -7.33
CA THR A 44 -17.24 6.12 -7.40
C THR A 44 -16.78 5.07 -8.40
N SER A 45 -16.14 5.53 -9.46
CA SER A 45 -15.36 4.67 -10.35
C SER A 45 -13.94 4.52 -9.79
N PRO A 46 -13.28 3.37 -9.96
CA PRO A 46 -13.80 2.12 -10.54
C PRO A 46 -14.69 1.32 -9.59
N VAL A 47 -15.86 0.85 -10.08
CA VAL A 47 -16.79 0.00 -9.32
C VAL A 47 -16.41 -1.47 -9.53
N CYS A 48 -15.81 -2.10 -8.52
CA CYS A 48 -15.72 -3.56 -8.42
C CYS A 48 -16.13 -4.01 -7.01
N GLY A 49 -16.83 -5.14 -6.93
CA GLY A 49 -17.25 -5.81 -5.70
C GLY A 49 -17.04 -7.32 -5.78
N PRO A 50 -17.64 -8.11 -4.88
CA PRO A 50 -17.34 -9.54 -4.73
C PRO A 50 -17.59 -10.39 -5.97
N THR A 51 -18.46 -9.92 -6.86
CA THR A 51 -18.90 -10.61 -8.08
C THR A 51 -18.50 -9.89 -9.36
N CYS A 52 -17.54 -8.95 -9.29
CA CYS A 52 -17.17 -8.19 -10.49
C CYS A 52 -16.52 -9.12 -11.54
N ASP A 53 -16.74 -8.86 -12.81
CA ASP A 53 -16.13 -9.64 -13.89
C ASP A 53 -14.64 -9.28 -14.09
N ASP A 54 -13.98 -9.95 -15.01
CA ASP A 54 -12.55 -9.74 -15.25
C ASP A 54 -12.24 -8.37 -15.87
N ALA A 55 -13.18 -7.76 -16.59
CA ALA A 55 -13.03 -6.41 -17.11
C ALA A 55 -13.17 -5.36 -15.99
N GLN A 56 -14.08 -5.60 -15.05
CA GLN A 56 -14.26 -4.74 -13.88
C GLN A 56 -13.08 -4.80 -12.93
N ILE A 57 -12.48 -5.98 -12.69
CA ILE A 57 -11.27 -6.06 -11.86
C ILE A 57 -10.06 -5.43 -12.58
N GLU A 58 -9.93 -5.59 -13.90
CA GLU A 58 -8.89 -4.91 -14.68
C GLU A 58 -9.03 -3.38 -14.58
N HIS A 59 -10.25 -2.85 -14.75
CA HIS A 59 -10.53 -1.42 -14.60
C HIS A 59 -10.27 -0.95 -13.16
N PHE A 60 -10.62 -1.77 -12.16
CA PHE A 60 -10.32 -1.52 -10.75
C PHE A 60 -8.81 -1.41 -10.48
N TRP A 61 -8.00 -2.20 -11.16
CA TRP A 61 -6.54 -2.16 -11.08
C TRP A 61 -5.89 -1.27 -12.16
N HIS A 62 -6.62 -0.26 -12.65
CA HIS A 62 -6.12 0.73 -13.60
C HIS A 62 -5.46 0.12 -14.84
N GLY A 63 -6.10 -0.91 -15.41
CA GLY A 63 -5.65 -1.55 -16.64
C GLY A 63 -4.49 -2.53 -16.47
N ASN A 64 -4.00 -2.79 -15.25
CA ASN A 64 -2.94 -3.77 -15.06
C ASN A 64 -3.41 -5.17 -15.41
N LYS A 65 -2.63 -5.88 -16.24
CA LYS A 65 -2.89 -7.27 -16.65
C LYS A 65 -1.83 -8.25 -16.17
N GLN A 66 -0.68 -7.75 -15.74
CA GLN A 66 0.48 -8.57 -15.39
C GLN A 66 0.60 -8.64 -13.87
N PHE A 67 0.19 -9.78 -13.32
CA PHE A 67 0.25 -10.07 -11.88
C PHE A 67 1.11 -11.29 -11.56
N THR A 68 1.02 -12.34 -12.37
CA THR A 68 1.69 -13.62 -12.09
C THR A 68 3.21 -13.42 -11.95
N GLY A 69 3.77 -13.74 -10.79
CA GLY A 69 5.20 -13.57 -10.51
C GLY A 69 5.62 -12.17 -10.07
N HIS A 70 4.68 -11.26 -9.85
CA HIS A 70 4.95 -9.87 -9.47
C HIS A 70 4.27 -9.51 -8.14
N ASP A 71 4.92 -9.88 -7.04
CA ASP A 71 4.42 -9.62 -5.69
C ASP A 71 4.59 -8.14 -5.31
N GLY A 72 3.62 -7.61 -4.55
CA GLY A 72 3.72 -6.26 -3.99
C GLY A 72 3.06 -5.15 -4.82
N ILE A 73 2.50 -5.47 -5.99
CA ILE A 73 1.68 -4.52 -6.74
C ILE A 73 0.44 -4.15 -5.92
N THR A 74 0.17 -2.86 -5.78
CA THR A 74 -1.06 -2.38 -5.13
C THR A 74 -2.10 -1.99 -6.18
N GLN A 75 -3.36 -1.95 -5.78
CA GLN A 75 -4.43 -1.54 -6.69
C GLN A 75 -4.24 -0.12 -7.22
N GLU A 76 -3.57 0.76 -6.47
CA GLU A 76 -3.29 2.14 -6.87
C GLU A 76 -1.93 2.29 -7.60
N THR A 77 -1.13 1.22 -7.74
CA THR A 77 0.21 1.30 -8.38
C THR A 77 0.09 1.82 -9.81
N CYS A 78 -0.87 1.32 -10.58
CA CYS A 78 -1.08 1.80 -11.95
C CYS A 78 -1.83 3.14 -12.04
N ARG A 79 -2.25 3.72 -10.91
CA ARG A 79 -2.79 5.09 -10.87
C ARG A 79 -1.67 6.08 -10.66
N ASP A 80 -1.01 6.01 -9.49
CA ASP A 80 0.18 6.79 -9.13
C ASP A 80 0.73 6.34 -7.76
N LEU A 81 1.99 6.69 -7.49
CA LEU A 81 2.65 6.34 -6.23
C LEU A 81 2.12 7.15 -5.02
N GLY A 82 1.46 8.29 -5.23
CA GLY A 82 0.84 9.07 -4.14
C GLY A 82 -0.32 8.32 -3.50
N HIS A 83 -1.28 7.87 -4.32
CA HIS A 83 -2.40 7.05 -3.87
C HIS A 83 -1.94 5.68 -3.38
N THR A 84 -0.90 5.11 -4.00
CA THR A 84 -0.26 3.89 -3.48
C THR A 84 0.20 4.07 -2.03
N ASN A 85 0.85 5.20 -1.71
CA ASN A 85 1.28 5.50 -0.36
C ASN A 85 0.09 5.71 0.60
N MET A 86 -1.00 6.35 0.15
CA MET A 86 -2.22 6.50 0.95
C MET A 86 -2.88 5.14 1.28
N LEU A 87 -3.00 4.27 0.28
CA LEU A 87 -3.49 2.90 0.42
C LEU A 87 -2.63 2.14 1.43
N PHE A 88 -1.31 2.18 1.24
CA PHE A 88 -0.39 1.45 2.09
C PHE A 88 -0.42 1.99 3.54
N ALA A 89 -0.49 3.30 3.71
CA ALA A 89 -0.66 3.92 5.02
C ALA A 89 -1.94 3.53 5.73
N ALA A 90 -3.07 3.49 5.03
CA ALA A 90 -4.34 3.06 5.61
C ALA A 90 -4.25 1.61 6.12
N LEU A 91 -3.63 0.72 5.34
CA LEU A 91 -3.45 -0.67 5.72
C LEU A 91 -2.56 -0.83 6.96
N VAL A 92 -1.41 -0.17 6.98
CA VAL A 92 -0.39 -0.35 8.03
C VAL A 92 -0.79 0.39 9.31
N ASN A 93 -1.38 1.60 9.24
CA ASN A 93 -1.90 2.29 10.44
C ASN A 93 -3.02 1.49 11.11
N PHE A 94 -3.88 0.82 10.32
CA PHE A 94 -4.88 -0.09 10.87
C PHE A 94 -4.22 -1.29 11.57
N ALA A 95 -3.20 -1.90 10.96
CA ALA A 95 -2.46 -3.01 11.55
C ALA A 95 -1.75 -2.60 12.85
N GLU A 96 -1.12 -1.42 12.92
CA GLU A 96 -0.50 -0.91 14.15
C GLU A 96 -1.53 -0.63 15.25
N THR A 97 -2.67 -0.03 14.88
CA THR A 97 -3.77 0.20 15.82
C THR A 97 -4.27 -1.13 16.39
N ALA A 98 -4.49 -2.13 15.54
CA ALA A 98 -4.92 -3.47 15.96
C ALA A 98 -3.85 -4.17 16.82
N PHE A 99 -2.57 -4.02 16.48
CA PHE A 99 -1.46 -4.57 17.24
C PHE A 99 -1.41 -4.03 18.67
N HIS A 100 -1.63 -2.72 18.86
CA HIS A 100 -1.76 -2.12 20.19
C HIS A 100 -2.97 -2.63 20.98
N GLN A 101 -3.99 -3.18 20.31
CA GLN A 101 -5.15 -3.82 20.93
C GLN A 101 -4.99 -5.35 21.08
N GLY A 102 -3.79 -5.89 20.82
CA GLY A 102 -3.48 -7.32 20.97
C GLY A 102 -3.92 -8.19 19.79
N VAL A 103 -4.25 -7.61 18.64
CA VAL A 103 -4.57 -8.35 17.41
C VAL A 103 -3.44 -8.18 16.40
N ASP A 104 -2.69 -9.25 16.15
CA ASP A 104 -1.50 -9.22 15.31
C ASP A 104 -1.80 -9.38 13.81
N LEU A 105 -2.35 -8.31 13.22
CA LEU A 105 -2.64 -8.27 11.78
C LEU A 105 -1.36 -8.20 10.92
N TYR A 106 -0.25 -7.72 11.48
CA TYR A 106 1.04 -7.74 10.79
C TYR A 106 1.54 -9.16 10.55
N ALA A 107 1.35 -10.07 11.51
CA ALA A 107 1.68 -11.48 11.33
C ALA A 107 0.75 -12.16 10.33
N GLU A 108 -0.55 -11.86 10.37
CA GLU A 108 -1.54 -12.45 9.46
C GLU A 108 -1.28 -12.11 7.98
N MET A 109 -0.82 -10.90 7.69
CA MET A 109 -0.57 -10.41 6.32
C MET A 109 0.92 -10.16 6.04
N ARG A 110 1.83 -10.77 6.80
CA ARG A 110 3.28 -10.51 6.75
C ARG A 110 3.83 -10.49 5.34
N ASP A 111 3.70 -11.60 4.61
CA ASP A 111 4.32 -11.76 3.29
C ASP A 111 3.79 -10.70 2.32
N ARG A 112 2.51 -10.36 2.44
CA ARG A 112 1.82 -9.38 1.60
C ARG A 112 2.30 -7.96 1.90
N ILE A 113 2.35 -7.57 3.18
CA ILE A 113 2.80 -6.23 3.59
C ILE A 113 4.29 -6.04 3.25
N ILE A 114 5.14 -7.04 3.52
CA ILE A 114 6.57 -6.99 3.18
C ILE A 114 6.75 -6.87 1.67
N ALA A 115 6.09 -7.71 0.87
CA ALA A 115 6.18 -7.64 -0.58
C ALA A 115 5.73 -6.27 -1.12
N GLY A 116 4.60 -5.75 -0.60
CA GLY A 116 4.13 -4.41 -0.92
C GLY A 116 5.16 -3.34 -0.59
N ALA A 117 5.66 -3.32 0.64
CA ALA A 117 6.62 -2.33 1.08
C ALA A 117 7.90 -2.33 0.22
N GLU A 118 8.45 -3.52 -0.03
CA GLU A 118 9.69 -3.67 -0.79
C GLU A 118 9.51 -3.28 -2.26
N PHE A 119 8.45 -3.74 -2.90
CA PHE A 119 8.18 -3.42 -4.30
C PHE A 119 7.92 -1.92 -4.48
N GLN A 120 7.03 -1.32 -3.67
CA GLN A 120 6.75 0.11 -3.79
C GLN A 120 7.97 0.97 -3.44
N SER A 121 8.79 0.56 -2.45
CA SER A 121 10.04 1.26 -2.15
C SER A 121 11.05 1.20 -3.29
N SER A 122 11.13 0.06 -4.01
CA SER A 122 12.00 -0.06 -5.19
C SER A 122 11.59 0.86 -6.33
N MET A 123 10.31 1.25 -6.39
CA MET A 123 9.82 2.22 -7.36
C MET A 123 10.16 3.67 -6.98
N MET A 124 10.71 3.92 -5.78
CA MET A 124 10.99 5.27 -5.25
C MET A 124 12.45 5.53 -4.88
N HIS A 125 13.26 4.49 -4.61
CA HIS A 125 14.60 4.63 -4.01
C HIS A 125 15.70 5.24 -4.90
N ASP A 126 15.46 5.44 -6.19
CA ASP A 126 16.41 6.07 -7.13
C ASP A 126 15.91 7.42 -7.68
N GLU A 127 14.82 7.92 -7.11
CA GLU A 127 14.18 9.14 -7.59
C GLU A 127 14.25 10.22 -6.50
N ALA A 128 15.37 10.94 -6.44
CA ALA A 128 15.45 12.19 -5.68
C ALA A 128 14.34 13.20 -6.09
N ASP A 129 13.78 13.00 -7.29
CA ASP A 129 12.68 13.73 -7.88
C ASP A 129 11.35 12.92 -7.98
N ALA A 130 11.20 11.72 -7.37
CA ALA A 130 9.89 11.00 -7.17
C ALA A 130 8.84 11.88 -6.50
N PHE A 131 9.35 12.95 -5.91
CA PHE A 131 8.66 13.94 -5.11
C PHE A 131 8.36 15.24 -5.91
N ARG A 132 8.76 15.31 -7.19
CA ARG A 132 8.51 16.40 -8.14
C ARG A 132 7.67 15.91 -9.32
N ARG A 133 6.99 16.86 -9.98
CA ARG A 133 6.22 16.59 -11.20
C ARG A 133 7.16 16.05 -12.26
N TYR A 134 6.87 14.86 -12.76
CA TYR A 134 7.60 14.25 -13.85
C TYR A 134 6.82 14.36 -15.15
N ASP A 135 7.49 14.81 -16.20
CA ASP A 135 7.02 14.67 -17.59
C ASP A 135 7.21 13.23 -18.13
N SER A 136 7.89 12.37 -17.37
CA SER A 136 8.19 10.97 -17.69
C SER A 136 8.59 10.19 -16.43
N TRP A 137 8.20 8.91 -16.31
CA TRP A 137 8.60 8.02 -15.21
C TRP A 137 9.84 7.21 -15.60
N PRO A 138 11.07 7.63 -15.27
CA PRO A 138 12.29 7.04 -15.82
C PRO A 138 12.49 5.56 -15.45
N ASN A 139 11.80 5.07 -14.41
CA ASN A 139 12.00 3.71 -13.88
C ASN A 139 10.74 2.83 -13.90
N TRP A 140 9.68 3.23 -14.62
CA TRP A 140 8.47 2.40 -14.69
C TRP A 140 8.70 1.15 -15.56
N PRO A 141 8.53 -0.07 -15.03
CA PRO A 141 8.76 -1.26 -15.82
C PRO A 141 7.77 -1.41 -16.97
N GLN A 142 8.25 -1.76 -18.17
CA GLN A 142 7.41 -1.95 -19.37
C GLN A 142 6.26 -2.95 -19.16
N TRP A 143 6.46 -3.95 -18.29
CA TRP A 143 5.47 -4.98 -17.98
C TRP A 143 4.33 -4.46 -17.09
N LEU A 144 4.55 -3.39 -16.33
CA LEU A 144 3.64 -2.83 -15.35
C LEU A 144 2.85 -1.69 -16.00
N CYS A 145 1.52 -1.82 -16.11
CA CYS A 145 0.66 -0.78 -16.71
C CYS A 145 1.13 -0.33 -18.12
N GLU A 146 1.69 -1.23 -18.93
CA GLU A 146 2.24 -0.88 -20.26
C GLU A 146 3.38 0.16 -20.21
N GLY A 147 4.12 0.22 -19.10
CA GLY A 147 5.28 1.11 -18.94
C GLY A 147 4.94 2.52 -18.44
N HIS A 148 3.69 2.80 -18.07
CA HIS A 148 3.31 4.10 -17.50
C HIS A 148 2.05 4.02 -16.62
N PRO A 149 1.98 4.76 -15.50
CA PRO A 149 0.75 4.87 -14.73
C PRO A 149 -0.31 5.73 -15.47
N GLN A 150 -1.58 5.54 -15.13
CA GLN A 150 -2.73 6.22 -15.75
C GLN A 150 -3.03 7.60 -15.16
N GLY A 151 -2.61 7.87 -13.93
CA GLY A 151 -2.95 9.10 -13.20
C GLY A 151 -2.36 10.36 -13.83
N GLU A 152 -3.12 11.46 -13.77
CA GLU A 152 -2.67 12.76 -14.23
C GLU A 152 -1.69 13.35 -13.19
N TYR A 153 -0.46 13.62 -13.63
CA TYR A 153 0.54 14.51 -13.02
C TYR A 153 0.32 14.98 -11.57
N GLY A 154 1.03 14.32 -10.64
CA GLY A 154 1.71 14.95 -9.50
C GLY A 154 0.93 15.89 -8.58
N ASP A 155 0.24 15.33 -7.59
CA ASP A 155 0.00 16.00 -6.31
C ASP A 155 0.45 15.11 -5.12
N ARG A 156 1.76 15.21 -4.83
CA ARG A 156 2.55 15.21 -3.56
C ARG A 156 1.91 14.68 -2.23
N PRO A 157 2.72 14.38 -1.18
CA PRO A 157 4.15 14.05 -1.10
C PRO A 157 4.43 12.69 -0.45
N VAL A 158 5.52 12.04 -0.84
CA VAL A 158 6.10 10.87 -0.13
C VAL A 158 6.57 11.22 1.30
N ASN A 159 6.56 12.52 1.63
CA ASN A 159 6.75 13.07 2.96
C ASN A 159 5.57 12.81 3.93
N GLY A 160 4.54 12.08 3.51
CA GLY A 160 3.59 11.37 4.36
C GLY A 160 3.49 9.93 3.86
N SER A 161 4.42 9.06 4.24
CA SER A 161 4.40 7.66 3.82
C SER A 161 4.73 6.75 4.99
N THR A 162 4.10 5.57 5.00
CA THR A 162 4.09 4.67 6.14
C THR A 162 5.17 3.58 6.04
N TYR A 163 6.41 3.99 5.76
CA TYR A 163 7.55 3.09 5.68
C TYR A 163 8.32 2.98 7.01
N GLU A 164 8.23 4.01 7.86
CA GLU A 164 8.86 3.99 9.19
C GLU A 164 8.18 2.94 10.08
N MET A 165 6.85 2.89 10.11
CA MET A 165 6.11 1.87 10.87
C MET A 165 6.38 0.45 10.38
N VAL A 166 6.46 0.25 9.06
CA VAL A 166 6.79 -1.06 8.47
C VAL A 166 8.21 -1.45 8.84
N HIS A 167 9.18 -0.55 8.71
CA HIS A 167 10.56 -0.80 9.12
C HIS A 167 10.63 -1.13 10.61
N HIS A 168 9.98 -0.33 11.46
CA HIS A 168 9.96 -0.54 12.90
C HIS A 168 9.32 -1.89 13.28
N HIS A 169 8.23 -2.29 12.62
CA HIS A 169 7.62 -3.58 12.87
C HIS A 169 8.49 -4.75 12.39
N TYR A 170 8.87 -4.78 11.11
CA TYR A 170 9.50 -5.97 10.54
C TYR A 170 11.02 -6.00 10.75
N VAL A 171 11.71 -4.87 10.65
CA VAL A 171 13.16 -4.81 10.85
C VAL A 171 13.49 -4.71 12.33
N HIS A 172 12.95 -3.74 13.07
CA HIS A 172 13.35 -3.55 14.46
C HIS A 172 12.72 -4.57 15.42
N ARG A 173 11.39 -4.74 15.42
CA ARG A 173 10.72 -5.69 16.34
C ARG A 173 10.99 -7.15 15.99
N LEU A 174 11.12 -7.49 14.70
CA LEU A 174 11.21 -8.88 14.22
C LEU A 174 12.56 -9.28 13.59
N ASN A 175 13.51 -8.35 13.45
CA ASN A 175 14.85 -8.60 12.90
C ASN A 175 14.82 -9.24 11.48
N LEU A 176 13.88 -8.79 10.65
CA LEU A 176 13.80 -9.16 9.23
C LEU A 176 14.56 -8.16 8.36
N SER A 177 14.91 -8.56 7.13
CA SER A 177 15.58 -7.70 6.16
C SER A 177 14.59 -7.14 5.15
N LEU A 178 14.45 -5.82 5.11
CA LEU A 178 13.65 -5.07 4.15
C LEU A 178 14.57 -4.03 3.44
N PRO A 179 15.42 -4.48 2.50
CA PRO A 179 16.50 -3.65 1.96
C PRO A 179 16.02 -2.42 1.19
N ASN A 180 14.93 -2.51 0.42
CA ASN A 180 14.44 -1.34 -0.33
C ASN A 180 13.81 -0.32 0.61
N VAL A 181 13.07 -0.77 1.63
CA VAL A 181 12.53 0.13 2.66
C VAL A 181 13.67 0.81 3.42
N THR A 182 14.67 0.05 3.89
CA THR A 182 15.84 0.61 4.59
C THR A 182 16.60 1.62 3.73
N ALA A 183 16.74 1.38 2.41
CA ALA A 183 17.38 2.31 1.49
C ALA A 183 16.55 3.57 1.18
N LEU A 184 15.22 3.47 1.26
CA LEU A 184 14.30 4.60 1.04
C LEU A 184 14.31 5.57 2.22
N LEU A 185 14.34 5.08 3.46
CA LEU A 185 14.15 5.89 4.67
C LEU A 185 15.06 7.14 4.75
N PRO A 186 16.39 7.09 4.48
CA PRO A 186 17.24 8.28 4.48
C PRO A 186 16.80 9.38 3.49
N GLN A 187 16.08 9.02 2.45
CA GLN A 187 15.68 9.93 1.36
C GLN A 187 14.36 10.65 1.67
N ILE A 188 13.51 10.03 2.49
CA ILE A 188 12.17 10.53 2.82
C ILE A 188 12.07 11.09 4.25
N ARG A 189 13.12 10.90 5.06
CA ARG A 189 13.22 11.46 6.41
C ARG A 189 13.64 12.95 6.40
N PRO A 190 13.16 13.77 7.36
CA PRO A 190 12.09 13.44 8.29
C PRO A 190 10.72 13.49 7.61
N THR A 191 9.83 12.56 7.96
CA THR A 191 8.44 12.59 7.50
C THR A 191 7.65 13.73 8.14
N SER A 192 6.71 14.29 7.38
CA SER A 192 5.77 15.34 7.76
C SER A 192 4.35 14.78 8.01
N CYS A 193 3.32 15.60 7.91
CA CYS A 193 1.92 15.20 8.13
C CYS A 193 1.08 15.43 6.87
N PHE A 194 0.44 14.37 6.41
CA PHE A 194 -0.49 14.34 5.29
C PHE A 194 -1.55 13.26 5.56
N ASP A 195 -2.83 13.64 5.63
CA ASP A 195 -3.96 12.76 6.02
C ASP A 195 -3.66 11.89 7.26
N GLN A 196 -3.66 10.56 7.13
CA GLN A 196 -3.36 9.60 8.21
C GLN A 196 -1.87 9.35 8.46
N GLN A 197 -0.97 9.95 7.67
CA GLN A 197 0.48 9.75 7.77
C GLN A 197 1.11 10.97 8.44
N CYS A 198 1.36 10.92 9.74
CA CYS A 198 1.86 12.09 10.47
C CYS A 198 3.06 11.79 11.36
N TRP A 199 4.18 12.46 11.03
CA TRP A 199 5.40 12.54 11.84
C TRP A 199 5.98 11.18 12.21
N GLU A 200 5.90 10.19 11.32
CA GLU A 200 6.35 8.83 11.64
C GLU A 200 7.85 8.73 11.95
N THR A 201 8.71 9.61 11.42
CA THR A 201 10.12 9.65 11.81
C THR A 201 10.28 9.99 13.29
N LEU A 202 9.40 10.83 13.84
CA LEU A 202 9.40 11.15 15.27
C LEU A 202 8.86 10.00 16.13
N THR A 203 7.83 9.29 15.66
CA THR A 203 7.13 8.28 16.47
C THR A 203 7.65 6.85 16.30
N HIS A 204 8.25 6.52 15.15
CA HIS A 204 8.66 5.17 14.76
C HIS A 204 10.07 5.12 14.13
N GLY A 205 10.75 6.25 13.96
CA GLY A 205 12.05 6.29 13.32
C GLY A 205 13.14 5.55 14.12
N ASP A 206 13.60 4.42 13.58
CA ASP A 206 14.75 3.70 14.13
C ASP A 206 16.10 4.24 13.60
N PRO A 207 17.20 4.05 14.34
CA PRO A 207 18.54 4.18 13.78
C PRO A 207 18.73 3.24 12.58
N LEU A 208 19.42 3.73 11.53
CA LEU A 208 19.74 2.98 10.31
C LEU A 208 21.20 2.51 10.33
#